data_AF-A0A4Q5ARV2-F1
#
_entry.id   AF-A0A4Q5ARV2-F1
#
_cell.length_a   1.000
_cell.length_b   1.000
_cell.length_c   1.000
_cell.angle_alpha   90.00
_cell.angle_beta   90.00
_cell.angle_gamma   90.00
#
_symmetry.space_group_name_H-M   'P 1'
#
loop_
_entity.id
_entity.type
_entity.pdbx_description
1 polymer ?
#
loop_
_entity_poly.entity_id
_entity_poly.type
_entity_poly.pdbx_seq_one_letter_code
_entity_poly.pdbx_strand_id
1 'polypeptide(L)' 'MAYEFEGVQYGKLRDMQEARRTRYVQLLEEGLNFTQAAHAVGVSKRTGKVWRNGRTRSNGRNERPL' A
#
# COMPACT_ATOMS: atom_id res chain seq x y z
N MET A 1 11.13 -17.77 6.55
CA MET A 1 10.32 -16.56 6.75
C MET A 1 8.99 -16.75 6.04
N ALA A 2 7.93 -17.12 6.77
CA ALA A 2 6.60 -17.14 6.20
C ALA A 2 6.01 -15.73 6.23
N TYR A 3 5.50 -15.26 5.11
CA TYR A 3 4.81 -13.97 5.05
C TYR A 3 3.34 -14.21 5.31
N GLU A 4 2.81 -13.72 6.42
CA GLU A 4 1.40 -13.90 6.75
C GLU A 4 0.63 -12.58 6.62
N PHE A 5 -0.57 -12.67 6.08
CA PHE A 5 -1.54 -11.58 6.09
C PHE A 5 -2.96 -12.16 6.19
N GLU A 6 -3.72 -11.69 7.18
CA GLU A 6 -5.09 -12.18 7.49
C GLU A 6 -5.16 -13.71 7.64
N GLY A 7 -4.16 -14.35 8.28
CA GLY A 7 -4.11 -15.79 8.46
C GLY A 7 -3.70 -16.60 7.22
N VAL A 8 -3.45 -15.93 6.09
CA VAL A 8 -2.97 -16.58 4.86
C VAL A 8 -1.45 -16.53 4.81
N GLN A 9 -0.83 -17.71 4.69
CA GLN A 9 0.61 -17.86 4.51
C GLN A 9 0.97 -17.71 3.03
N TYR A 10 1.91 -16.82 2.72
CA TYR A 10 2.40 -16.57 1.37
C TYR A 10 3.84 -17.06 1.24
N GLY A 11 4.09 -17.81 0.17
CA GLY A 11 5.44 -18.26 -0.20
C GLY A 11 6.33 -17.14 -0.73
N LYS A 12 5.74 -16.04 -1.21
CA LYS A 12 6.46 -14.87 -1.73
C LYS A 12 5.89 -13.57 -1.16
N LEU A 13 6.78 -12.62 -0.91
CA LEU A 13 6.44 -11.27 -0.45
C LEU A 13 5.64 -10.45 -1.48
N ARG A 14 5.72 -10.80 -2.78
CA ARG A 14 4.88 -10.15 -3.81
C ARG A 14 3.41 -10.56 -3.68
N ASP A 15 3.14 -11.84 -3.51
CA ASP A 15 1.78 -12.37 -3.37
C ASP A 15 1.08 -11.78 -2.13
N MET A 16 1.79 -11.70 -1.00
CA MET A 16 1.27 -11.05 0.21
C MET A 16 0.96 -9.56 -0.02
N GLN A 17 1.82 -8.85 -0.75
CA GLN A 17 1.60 -7.42 -1.04
C GLN A 17 0.41 -7.19 -1.97
N GLU A 18 0.16 -8.09 -2.91
CA GLU A 18 -1.03 -8.04 -3.76
C GLU A 18 -2.30 -8.23 -2.91
N ALA A 19 -2.31 -9.20 -2.00
CA ALA A 19 -3.42 -9.38 -1.06
C ALA A 19 -3.66 -8.14 -0.18
N ARG A 20 -2.60 -7.54 0.38
CA ARG A 20 -2.71 -6.29 1.15
C ARG A 20 -3.21 -5.13 0.29
N ARG A 21 -2.80 -5.04 -0.98
CA ARG A 21 -3.25 -4.00 -1.90
C ARG A 21 -4.73 -4.16 -2.23
N THR A 22 -5.21 -5.39 -2.44
CA THR A 22 -6.63 -5.67 -2.63
C THR A 22 -7.44 -5.26 -1.41
N ARG A 23 -7.00 -5.65 -0.20
CA ARG A 23 -7.67 -5.24 1.05
C ARG A 23 -7.67 -3.72 1.22
N TYR A 24 -6.56 -3.06 0.88
CA TYR A 24 -6.47 -1.60 0.91
C TYR A 24 -7.50 -0.93 -0.01
N VAL A 25 -7.69 -1.44 -1.23
CA VAL A 25 -8.69 -0.91 -2.17
C VAL A 25 -10.11 -1.12 -1.65
N GLN A 26 -10.42 -2.30 -1.13
CA GLN A 26 -11.73 -2.57 -0.51
C GLN A 26 -12.05 -1.58 0.61
N LEU A 27 -11.09 -1.29 1.50
CA LEU A 27 -11.29 -0.31 2.57
C LEU A 27 -11.54 1.11 2.03
N LEU A 28 -10.99 1.47 0.86
CA LEU A 28 -11.30 2.74 0.22
C LEU A 28 -12.72 2.75 -0.35
N GLU A 29 -13.19 1.64 -0.90
CA GLU A 29 -14.58 1.49 -1.38
C GLU A 29 -15.58 1.49 -0.21
N GLU A 30 -15.21 0.95 0.95
CA GLU A 30 -15.96 1.06 2.21
C GLU A 30 -16.00 2.49 2.78
N GLY A 31 -15.26 3.43 2.19
CA GLY A 31 -15.25 4.85 2.56
C GLY A 31 -14.23 5.23 3.63
N LEU A 32 -13.29 4.33 3.99
CA LEU A 32 -12.22 4.67 4.93
C LEU A 32 -11.24 5.65 4.29
N ASN A 33 -10.71 6.55 5.11
CA ASN A 33 -9.66 7.45 4.64
C ASN A 33 -8.35 6.69 4.38
N PHE A 34 -7.51 7.25 3.51
CA PHE A 34 -6.24 6.62 3.10
C PHE A 34 -5.31 6.23 4.25
N THR A 35 -5.33 6.99 5.35
CA THR A 35 -4.47 6.72 6.51
C THR A 35 -4.99 5.53 7.30
N GLN A 36 -6.32 5.46 7.50
CA GLN A 36 -6.97 4.33 8.16
C GLN A 36 -6.81 3.05 7.34
N ALA A 37 -7.04 3.11 6.03
CA ALA A 37 -6.85 1.97 5.14
C ALA A 37 -5.38 1.47 5.15
N ALA A 38 -4.40 2.38 5.15
CA ALA A 38 -2.99 2.01 5.24
C ALA A 38 -2.63 1.37 6.58
N HIS A 39 -3.18 1.90 7.68
CA HIS A 39 -2.96 1.35 9.01
C HIS A 39 -3.58 -0.05 9.16
N ALA A 40 -4.79 -0.26 8.64
CA ALA A 40 -5.52 -1.53 8.70
C ALA A 40 -4.77 -2.66 7.97
N VAL A 41 -4.14 -2.38 6.83
CA VAL A 41 -3.34 -3.37 6.08
C VAL A 41 -1.86 -3.42 6.51
N GLY A 42 -1.50 -2.73 7.60
CA GLY A 42 -0.16 -2.75 8.19
C GLY A 42 0.92 -2.15 7.29
N VAL A 43 0.62 -1.06 6.58
CA VAL A 43 1.60 -0.37 5.72
C VAL A 43 1.71 1.11 6.03
N SER A 44 2.87 1.68 5.67
CA SER A 44 3.08 3.13 5.82
C SER A 44 2.16 3.93 4.88
N LYS A 45 1.86 5.17 5.27
CA LYS A 45 1.17 6.15 4.41
C LYS A 45 1.86 6.33 3.05
N ARG A 46 3.19 6.25 3.01
CA ARG A 46 3.99 6.33 1.77
C ARG A 46 3.70 5.14 0.86
N THR A 47 3.62 3.94 1.42
CA THR A 47 3.26 2.71 0.69
C THR A 47 1.84 2.78 0.14
N GLY A 48 0.86 3.18 0.95
CA GLY A 48 -0.53 3.38 0.50
C GLY A 48 -0.65 4.40 -0.63
N LYS A 49 0.18 5.47 -0.61
CA LYS A 49 0.26 6.44 -1.72
C LYS A 49 0.81 5.81 -3.01
N VAL A 50 1.80 4.92 -2.93
CA VAL A 50 2.32 4.22 -4.12
C VAL A 50 1.27 3.25 -4.67
N TRP A 51 0.52 2.57 -3.81
CA TRP A 51 -0.51 1.62 -4.24
C TRP A 51 -1.67 2.26 -4.99
N ARG A 52 -2.08 3.46 -4.55
CA ARG A 52 -3.18 4.21 -5.17
C ARG A 52 -2.74 4.97 -6.44
N ASN A 53 -1.55 5.57 -6.45
CA ASN A 53 -1.07 6.38 -7.57
C ASN A 53 -0.26 5.58 -8.60
N GLY A 54 0.04 4.30 -8.32
CA GLY A 54 0.99 3.51 -9.08
C GLY A 54 2.44 3.95 -8.86
N ARG A 55 3.38 3.22 -9.47
CA ARG A 55 4.83 3.53 -9.47
C ARG A 55 5.19 4.56 -10.55
N THR A 56 4.36 5.60 -10.71
CA THR A 56 4.47 6.66 -11.72
C THR A 56 3.86 7.92 -11.09
N ARG A 57 4.47 9.10 -10.96
CA ARG A 57 5.78 9.70 -11.26
C ARG A 57 6.06 10.62 -10.07
N SER A 58 7.24 10.55 -9.46
CA SER A 58 7.75 11.68 -8.65
C SER A 58 8.30 12.74 -9.60
N ASN A 59 7.49 13.32 -10.49
CA ASN A 59 7.94 14.45 -11.31
C ASN A 59 7.45 15.75 -10.67
N GLY A 60 8.19 16.26 -9.69
CA GLY A 60 7.87 17.59 -9.13
C GLY A 60 8.30 17.88 -7.70
N ARG A 61 9.17 17.08 -7.05
CA ARG A 61 9.75 17.46 -5.75
C ARG A 61 11.21 17.02 -5.60
N ASN A 62 12.10 17.61 -6.42
CA ASN A 62 13.42 18.06 -6.00
C ASN A 62 14.12 18.93 -7.07
N GLU A 63 13.44 19.94 -7.62
CA GLU A 63 14.14 21.03 -8.31
C GLU A 63 14.61 21.98 -7.21
N ARG A 64 15.81 21.72 -6.67
CA ARG A 64 16.53 22.67 -5.82
C ARG A 64 16.62 24.00 -6.59
N PRO A 65 16.22 25.15 -6.02
CA PRO A 65 16.74 26.41 -6.52
C PRO A 65 18.25 26.41 -6.24
N LEU A 66 19.05 26.65 -7.28
CA LEU A 66 20.47 27.01 -7.15
C LEU A 66 20.60 28.36 -6.45
#